data_AF-A0AA36IX90-F1
#
_entry.id   AF-A0AA36IX90-F1
#
_cell.length_a   1.000
_cell.length_b   1.000
_cell.length_c   1.000
_cell.angle_alpha   90.00
_cell.angle_beta   90.00
_cell.angle_gamma   90.00
#
_symmetry.space_group_name_H-M   'P 1'
#
loop_
_entity.id
_entity.type
_entity.pdbx_description
1 polymer ?
#
loop_
_entity_poly.entity_id
_entity_poly.type
_entity_poly.pdbx_seq_one_letter_code
_entity_poly.pdbx_strand_id
1 'polypeptide(L)'
;LDQLPAEKEEGRRWCRLEAFLESSQAQARSPASLSAEIVSPDCSFGLRVALRKVDLELLSRKVLNYGVLMNTLTLLQLRSFLSQMRHHEEEHATVAKLSALGIAMQALMDAYDSFLHLSVAAPVQVLNTYSFAVVSMLKFSLFALVEVRYLLLIWRHQNQHMFSEGWEAVRQELSRVYAQFYGALVGGLVLIFVASDYMDFVALLMQAYWVPQIIYDVRQGSKNSFTRSFILSIATTRSLQFLYLWGCPAGIFDGEIYPKLPGAPSLTLCGAAMTLQLLQVALMISQQRLGPRWFVPWPCLPHVYNYRGSRGQAPAGAECVICMLEIGAEDGTSVTTPCEHRFHEACLERWMDVKMECPTCRRPLPPM
;
A
#
# COMPACT_ATOMS: atom_id res chain seq x y z
N LEU A 1 -4.93 -5.62 -65.03
CA LEU A 1 -4.68 -6.79 -65.89
C LEU A 1 -5.87 -7.70 -65.74
N ASP A 2 -6.64 -7.75 -66.83
CA ASP A 2 -7.59 -8.77 -67.29
C ASP A 2 -8.70 -9.28 -66.36
N GLN A 3 -9.93 -9.03 -66.84
CA GLN A 3 -11.16 -9.69 -66.42
C GLN A 3 -11.05 -11.19 -66.72
N LEU A 4 -10.87 -12.02 -65.69
CA LEU A 4 -11.13 -13.45 -65.79
C LEU A 4 -12.60 -13.73 -65.43
N PRO A 5 -13.34 -14.51 -66.25
CA PRO A 5 -14.70 -14.88 -65.95
C PRO A 5 -14.74 -15.88 -64.78
N ALA A 6 -15.73 -15.73 -63.91
CA ALA A 6 -15.98 -16.65 -62.81
C ALA A 6 -16.50 -18.00 -63.37
N GLU A 7 -15.63 -18.99 -63.50
CA GLU A 7 -16.05 -20.37 -63.77
C GLU A 7 -16.69 -20.97 -62.51
N LYS A 8 -17.96 -21.40 -62.67
CA LYS A 8 -18.67 -22.23 -61.71
C LYS A 8 -18.29 -23.69 -61.97
N GLU A 9 -17.29 -24.20 -61.26
CA GLU A 9 -17.16 -25.64 -61.05
C GLU A 9 -17.92 -26.06 -59.78
N GLU A 10 -18.84 -27.01 -59.97
CA GLU A 10 -19.57 -27.85 -59.00
C GLU A 10 -19.58 -27.41 -57.52
N GLY A 11 -20.71 -26.83 -57.11
CA GLY A 11 -21.17 -26.81 -55.71
C GLY A 11 -20.48 -25.83 -54.76
N ARG A 12 -19.37 -25.18 -55.15
CA ARG A 12 -18.67 -24.18 -54.31
C ARG A 12 -18.83 -22.78 -54.90
N ARG A 13 -19.41 -21.86 -54.12
CA ARG A 13 -19.42 -20.42 -54.46
C ARG A 13 -18.07 -19.83 -54.04
N TRP A 14 -17.32 -19.29 -55.00
CA TRP A 14 -16.10 -18.54 -54.75
C TRP A 14 -16.46 -17.07 -54.50
N CYS A 15 -15.98 -16.52 -53.39
CA CYS A 15 -16.19 -15.13 -53.02
C CYS A 15 -15.08 -14.26 -53.65
N ARG A 16 -15.40 -13.17 -54.34
CA ARG A 16 -14.40 -12.21 -54.80
C ARG A 16 -13.77 -11.49 -53.61
N LEU A 17 -12.46 -11.26 -53.62
CA LEU A 17 -11.72 -10.50 -52.60
C LEU A 17 -11.13 -9.25 -53.24
N GLU A 18 -11.43 -8.08 -52.68
CA GLU A 18 -10.82 -6.80 -53.05
C GLU A 18 -9.98 -6.29 -51.88
N ALA A 19 -8.77 -5.81 -52.16
CA ALA A 19 -7.83 -5.30 -51.16
C ALA A 19 -7.56 -3.81 -51.40
N PHE A 20 -7.82 -2.99 -50.39
CA PHE A 20 -7.56 -1.55 -50.39
C PHE A 20 -6.40 -1.25 -49.45
N LEU A 21 -5.38 -0.54 -49.94
CA LEU A 21 -4.23 -0.10 -49.15
C LEU A 21 -4.26 1.42 -49.01
N GLU A 22 -4.50 1.92 -47.80
CA GLU A 22 -4.34 3.33 -47.47
C GLU A 22 -3.04 3.53 -46.70
N SER A 23 -2.15 4.37 -47.25
CA SER A 23 -0.92 4.79 -46.58
C SER A 23 -1.06 6.23 -46.12
N SER A 24 -1.08 6.43 -44.80
CA SER A 24 -1.06 7.76 -44.20
C SER A 24 0.39 8.22 -44.03
N GLN A 25 0.93 8.97 -44.99
CA GLN A 25 2.17 9.73 -44.80
C GLN A 25 1.87 11.00 -43.97
N ALA A 26 1.73 10.84 -42.65
CA ALA A 26 1.56 11.97 -41.75
C ALA A 26 2.93 12.53 -41.32
N GLN A 27 3.30 13.67 -41.90
CA GLN A 27 4.26 14.69 -41.48
C GLN A 27 5.17 14.31 -40.28
N ALA A 28 6.40 13.86 -40.58
CA ALA A 28 7.65 13.80 -39.78
C ALA A 28 7.66 13.37 -38.28
N ARG A 29 6.54 13.20 -37.59
CA ARG A 29 6.48 12.96 -36.14
C ARG A 29 5.44 11.93 -35.68
N SER A 30 4.67 11.35 -36.60
CA SER A 30 3.72 10.28 -36.27
C SER A 30 4.20 8.94 -36.87
N PRO A 31 4.02 7.81 -36.17
CA PRO A 31 4.44 6.51 -36.67
C PRO A 31 3.66 6.18 -37.94
N ALA A 32 4.39 5.84 -39.01
CA ALA A 32 3.77 5.36 -40.24
C ALA A 32 2.85 4.17 -39.91
N SER A 33 1.55 4.36 -40.14
CA SER A 33 0.55 3.31 -40.05
C SER A 33 0.10 2.95 -41.46
N LEU A 34 0.05 1.65 -41.73
CA LEU A 34 -0.44 1.07 -42.97
C LEU A 34 -1.74 0.34 -42.62
N SER A 35 -2.86 0.82 -43.14
CA SER A 35 -4.14 0.13 -43.02
C SER A 35 -4.49 -0.55 -44.35
N ALA A 36 -4.73 -1.85 -44.28
CA ALA A 36 -5.22 -2.65 -45.39
C ALA A 36 -6.63 -3.15 -45.05
N GLU A 37 -7.58 -2.99 -45.96
CA GLU A 37 -8.93 -3.55 -45.81
C GLU A 37 -9.17 -4.55 -46.94
N ILE A 38 -9.50 -5.78 -46.56
CA ILE A 38 -9.83 -6.88 -47.47
C ILE A 38 -11.32 -7.14 -47.33
N VAL A 39 -12.09 -6.82 -48.36
CA VAL A 39 -13.56 -6.97 -48.36
C VAL A 39 -13.97 -7.98 -49.42
N SER A 40 -14.92 -8.84 -49.07
CA SER A 40 -15.63 -9.65 -50.03
C SER A 40 -17.05 -9.12 -50.23
N PRO A 41 -17.36 -8.49 -51.38
CA PRO A 41 -18.68 -7.93 -51.65
C PRO A 41 -19.77 -9.01 -51.74
N ASP A 42 -19.41 -10.24 -52.13
CA ASP A 42 -20.37 -11.34 -52.35
C ASP A 42 -20.71 -12.11 -51.07
N CYS A 43 -19.88 -12.01 -50.03
CA CYS A 43 -19.92 -12.91 -48.87
C CYS A 43 -19.95 -12.19 -47.51
N SER A 44 -20.22 -10.88 -47.49
CA SER A 44 -20.33 -10.06 -46.25
C SER A 44 -19.14 -10.22 -45.28
N PHE A 45 -17.96 -10.49 -45.82
CA PHE A 45 -16.73 -10.69 -45.08
C PHE A 45 -15.84 -9.46 -45.23
N GLY A 46 -15.35 -8.90 -44.11
CA GLY A 46 -14.41 -7.79 -44.10
C GLY A 46 -13.31 -8.06 -43.08
N LEU A 47 -12.06 -7.96 -43.53
CA LEU A 47 -10.87 -8.08 -42.68
C LEU A 47 -10.09 -6.77 -42.79
N ARG A 48 -10.01 -6.03 -41.69
CA ARG A 48 -9.18 -4.83 -41.58
C ARG A 48 -7.89 -5.16 -40.85
N VAL A 49 -6.76 -4.98 -41.52
CA VAL A 49 -5.41 -5.17 -40.99
C VAL A 49 -4.75 -3.80 -40.82
N ALA A 50 -4.38 -3.45 -39.59
CA ALA A 50 -3.62 -2.23 -39.32
C ALA A 50 -2.21 -2.61 -38.86
N LEU A 51 -1.20 -2.18 -39.62
CA LEU A 51 0.21 -2.36 -39.34
C LEU A 51 0.77 -1.01 -38.86
N ARG A 52 1.40 -0.99 -37.69
CA ARG A 52 2.01 0.21 -37.12
C ARG A 52 3.52 0.01 -37.02
N LYS A 53 4.30 0.98 -37.50
CA LYS A 53 5.76 0.98 -37.30
C LYS A 53 6.06 1.37 -35.85
N VAL A 54 6.81 0.51 -35.15
CA VAL A 54 7.27 0.73 -33.78
C VAL A 54 8.80 0.81 -33.77
N ASP A 55 9.36 1.82 -33.10
CA ASP A 55 10.79 1.92 -32.85
C ASP A 55 11.17 1.09 -31.61
N LEU A 56 11.69 -0.11 -31.85
CA LEU A 56 12.07 -1.05 -30.80
C LEU A 56 13.26 -0.57 -29.98
N GLU A 57 14.16 0.26 -30.53
CA GLU A 57 15.34 0.76 -29.80
C GLU A 57 14.94 1.83 -28.78
N LEU A 58 14.11 2.78 -29.22
CA LEU A 58 13.56 3.81 -28.33
C LEU A 58 12.73 3.17 -27.21
N LEU A 59 11.87 2.21 -27.55
CA LEU A 59 11.06 1.51 -26.56
C LEU A 59 11.93 0.71 -25.58
N SER A 60 12.92 -0.05 -26.08
CA SER A 60 13.85 -0.81 -25.24
C SER A 60 14.53 0.09 -24.21
N ARG A 61 14.94 1.30 -24.62
CA ARG A 61 15.53 2.31 -23.73
C ARG A 61 14.52 2.84 -22.70
N LYS A 62 13.27 3.08 -23.09
CA LYS A 62 12.19 3.46 -22.15
C LYS A 62 11.93 2.36 -21.11
N VAL A 63 11.82 1.10 -21.54
CA VAL A 63 11.62 -0.09 -20.67
C VAL A 63 12.77 -0.24 -19.68
N LEU A 64 14.01 -0.12 -20.15
CA LEU A 64 15.18 -0.21 -19.30
C LEU A 64 15.21 0.92 -18.26
N ASN A 65 15.01 2.17 -18.67
CA ASN A 65 14.99 3.33 -17.77
C ASN A 65 13.87 3.20 -16.72
N TYR A 66 12.69 2.73 -17.14
CA TYR A 66 11.58 2.43 -16.25
C TYR A 66 11.95 1.37 -15.21
N GLY A 67 12.50 0.24 -15.67
CA GLY A 67 12.91 -0.86 -14.81
C GLY A 67 13.97 -0.43 -13.79
N VAL A 68 14.98 0.32 -14.23
CA VAL A 68 16.02 0.88 -13.33
C VAL A 68 15.38 1.78 -12.28
N LEU A 69 14.54 2.74 -12.69
CA LEU A 69 13.85 3.65 -11.77
C LEU A 69 13.03 2.88 -10.73
N MET A 70 12.14 1.99 -11.15
CA MET A 70 11.26 1.24 -10.24
C MET A 70 12.04 0.32 -9.29
N ASN A 71 13.10 -0.32 -9.78
CA ASN A 71 13.97 -1.14 -8.94
C ASN A 71 14.72 -0.30 -7.91
N THR A 72 15.26 0.87 -8.30
CA THR A 72 15.91 1.78 -7.35
C THR A 72 14.94 2.26 -6.27
N LEU A 73 13.71 2.64 -6.65
CA LEU A 73 12.68 3.04 -5.67
C LEU A 73 12.31 1.89 -4.73
N THR A 74 12.15 0.67 -5.25
CA THR A 74 11.84 -0.53 -4.46
C THR A 74 12.97 -0.89 -3.49
N LEU A 75 14.23 -0.76 -3.90
CA LEU A 75 15.39 -0.97 -3.02
C LEU A 75 15.48 0.09 -1.91
N LEU A 76 15.11 1.34 -2.19
CA LEU A 76 15.02 2.40 -1.17
C LEU A 76 13.90 2.10 -0.17
N GLN A 77 12.74 1.62 -0.64
CA GLN A 77 11.64 1.17 0.23
C GLN A 77 12.08 0.00 1.11
N LEU A 78 12.71 -1.03 0.52
CA LEU A 78 13.27 -2.18 1.24
C LEU A 78 14.24 -1.76 2.34
N ARG A 79 15.21 -0.89 2.01
CA ARG A 79 16.15 -0.34 2.99
C ARG A 79 15.43 0.40 4.12
N SER A 80 14.40 1.16 3.78
CA SER A 80 13.63 1.96 4.76
C SER A 80 12.88 1.06 5.74
N PHE A 81 12.17 0.04 5.25
CA PHE A 81 11.49 -0.94 6.10
C PHE A 81 12.47 -1.71 7.00
N LEU A 82 13.57 -2.22 6.45
CA LEU A 82 14.58 -2.93 7.24
C LEU A 82 15.24 -2.02 8.29
N SER A 83 15.46 -0.74 7.96
CA SER A 83 15.96 0.23 8.94
C SER A 83 14.95 0.49 10.06
N GLN A 84 13.66 0.60 9.73
CA GLN A 84 12.60 0.82 10.71
C GLN A 84 12.39 -0.40 11.61
N MET A 85 12.42 -1.60 11.05
CA MET A 85 12.31 -2.85 11.82
C MET A 85 13.46 -2.99 12.82
N ARG A 86 14.71 -2.71 12.41
CA ARG A 86 15.87 -2.74 13.31
C ARG A 86 15.76 -1.72 14.45
N HIS A 87 15.32 -0.51 14.13
CA HIS A 87 15.11 0.52 15.17
C HIS A 87 14.09 0.07 16.23
N HIS A 88 13.02 -0.62 15.82
CA HIS A 88 12.05 -1.17 16.76
C HIS A 88 12.51 -2.44 17.50
N GLU A 89 13.43 -3.20 16.91
CA GLU A 89 14.05 -4.35 17.56
C GLU A 89 14.96 -3.88 18.71
N GLU A 90 15.70 -2.78 18.52
CA GLU A 90 16.51 -2.16 19.57
C GLU A 90 15.63 -1.50 20.65
N GLU A 91 14.47 -0.93 20.27
CA GLU A 91 13.57 -0.18 21.16
C GLU A 91 12.22 -0.91 21.37
N HIS A 92 12.26 -2.09 22.02
CA HIS A 92 11.15 -3.05 22.15
C HIS A 92 9.74 -2.51 22.50
N ALA A 93 9.62 -1.38 23.21
CA ALA A 93 8.34 -0.78 23.63
C ALA A 93 7.62 0.01 22.50
N THR A 94 8.25 0.17 21.33
CA THR A 94 7.73 1.04 20.26
C THR A 94 6.86 0.32 19.23
N VAL A 95 6.90 -1.02 19.16
CA VAL A 95 6.14 -1.81 18.17
C VAL A 95 4.63 -1.74 18.41
N ALA A 96 4.17 -1.65 19.67
CA ALA A 96 2.75 -1.49 20.01
C ALA A 96 2.11 -0.23 19.41
N LYS A 97 2.91 0.79 19.13
CA LYS A 97 2.49 2.11 18.63
C LYS A 97 2.16 2.08 17.12
N LEU A 98 2.36 0.94 16.47
CA LEU A 98 2.16 0.77 15.03
C LEU A 98 0.77 0.24 14.72
N SER A 99 0.15 0.82 13.68
CA SER A 99 -1.11 0.35 13.11
C SER A 99 -0.85 -0.83 12.17
N ALA A 100 -1.32 -2.01 12.56
CA ALA A 100 -1.28 -3.20 11.69
C ALA A 100 -2.03 -2.94 10.36
N LEU A 101 -3.14 -2.20 10.41
CA LEU A 101 -3.91 -1.83 9.22
C LEU A 101 -3.12 -0.92 8.27
N GLY A 102 -2.35 0.03 8.80
CA GLY A 102 -1.51 0.92 7.99
C GLY A 102 -0.43 0.17 7.22
N ILE A 103 0.30 -0.72 7.92
CA ILE A 103 1.31 -1.58 7.28
C ILE A 103 0.67 -2.56 6.29
N ALA A 104 -0.49 -3.15 6.63
CA ALA A 104 -1.20 -4.03 5.73
C ALA A 104 -1.66 -3.32 4.45
N MET A 105 -2.13 -2.08 4.53
CA MET A 105 -2.51 -1.29 3.37
C MET A 105 -1.32 -1.00 2.45
N GLN A 106 -0.16 -0.65 3.01
CA GLN A 106 1.09 -0.49 2.25
C GLN A 106 1.50 -1.81 1.56
N ALA A 107 1.43 -2.92 2.28
CA ALA A 107 1.72 -4.26 1.75
C ALA A 107 0.80 -4.66 0.59
N LEU A 108 -0.49 -4.34 0.69
CA LEU A 108 -1.45 -4.57 -0.39
C LEU A 108 -1.14 -3.73 -1.63
N MET A 109 -0.76 -2.45 -1.46
CA MET A 109 -0.36 -1.61 -2.60
C MET A 109 0.85 -2.18 -3.34
N ASP A 110 1.90 -2.59 -2.63
CA ASP A 110 3.09 -3.17 -3.27
C ASP A 110 2.81 -4.53 -3.92
N ALA A 111 1.90 -5.31 -3.35
CA ALA A 111 1.40 -6.53 -3.98
C ALA A 111 0.65 -6.23 -5.28
N TYR A 112 -0.27 -5.24 -5.30
CA TYR A 112 -0.97 -4.83 -6.52
C TYR A 112 -0.03 -4.32 -7.60
N ASP A 113 0.97 -3.52 -7.23
CA ASP A 113 1.99 -3.07 -8.16
C ASP A 113 2.78 -4.27 -8.73
N SER A 114 3.16 -5.24 -7.90
CA SER A 114 3.85 -6.45 -8.36
C SER A 114 3.00 -7.23 -9.39
N PHE A 115 1.71 -7.42 -9.10
CA PHE A 115 0.77 -8.06 -10.04
C PHE A 115 0.60 -7.27 -11.33
N LEU A 116 0.52 -5.94 -11.26
CA LEU A 116 0.44 -5.08 -12.45
C LEU A 116 1.65 -5.29 -13.35
N HIS A 117 2.87 -5.23 -12.81
CA HIS A 117 4.10 -5.45 -13.58
C HIS A 117 4.19 -6.86 -14.16
N LEU A 118 3.74 -7.87 -13.42
CA LEU A 118 3.67 -9.24 -13.90
C LEU A 118 2.66 -9.39 -15.06
N SER A 119 1.49 -8.75 -14.95
CA SER A 119 0.45 -8.78 -15.98
C SER A 119 0.90 -8.11 -17.28
N VAL A 120 1.67 -7.03 -17.17
CA VAL A 120 2.25 -6.29 -18.30
C VAL A 120 3.40 -7.08 -18.96
N ALA A 121 4.14 -7.87 -18.18
CA ALA A 121 5.22 -8.72 -18.69
C ALA A 121 4.71 -9.91 -19.52
N ALA A 122 3.51 -10.44 -19.21
CA ALA A 122 3.01 -11.67 -19.82
C ALA A 122 2.73 -11.60 -21.35
N PRO A 123 2.04 -10.56 -21.89
CA PRO A 123 1.68 -10.51 -23.30
C PRO A 123 2.81 -10.05 -24.24
N VAL A 124 3.84 -9.35 -23.73
CA VAL A 124 4.88 -8.72 -24.56
C VAL A 124 6.21 -9.47 -24.44
N GLN A 125 6.25 -10.74 -24.87
CA GLN A 125 7.43 -11.60 -24.73
C GLN A 125 8.64 -11.17 -25.59
N VAL A 126 8.42 -10.29 -26.59
CA VAL A 126 9.41 -9.93 -27.62
C VAL A 126 10.36 -8.80 -27.17
N LEU A 127 10.04 -8.08 -26.09
CA LEU A 127 10.74 -6.86 -25.66
C LEU A 127 11.13 -6.92 -24.18
N ASN A 128 12.41 -7.16 -23.88
CA ASN A 128 13.02 -7.00 -22.55
C ASN A 128 12.11 -7.35 -21.36
N THR A 129 11.37 -8.46 -21.45
CA THR A 129 10.43 -8.94 -20.43
C THR A 129 11.09 -9.06 -19.06
N TYR A 130 12.40 -9.31 -19.06
CA TYR A 130 13.24 -9.36 -17.87
C TYR A 130 13.16 -8.08 -17.02
N SER A 131 13.03 -6.89 -17.61
CA SER A 131 12.96 -5.64 -16.84
C SER A 131 11.69 -5.59 -15.97
N PHE A 132 10.52 -5.90 -16.53
CA PHE A 132 9.26 -5.94 -15.78
C PHE A 132 9.21 -7.10 -14.79
N ALA A 133 9.74 -8.26 -15.17
CA ALA A 133 9.83 -9.42 -14.29
C ALA A 133 10.68 -9.13 -13.04
N VAL A 134 11.84 -8.48 -13.20
CA VAL A 134 12.71 -8.09 -12.08
C VAL A 134 12.00 -7.08 -11.16
N VAL A 135 11.30 -6.09 -11.71
CA VAL A 135 10.50 -5.14 -10.90
C VAL A 135 9.42 -5.87 -10.10
N SER A 136 8.67 -6.77 -10.77
CA SER A 136 7.65 -7.60 -10.12
C SER A 136 8.22 -8.44 -8.99
N MET A 137 9.35 -9.12 -9.23
CA MET A 137 10.01 -9.99 -8.24
C MET A 137 10.55 -9.21 -7.03
N LEU A 138 11.15 -8.03 -7.25
CA LEU A 138 11.64 -7.19 -6.15
C LEU A 138 10.49 -6.63 -5.32
N LYS A 139 9.40 -6.15 -5.94
CA LYS A 139 8.21 -5.71 -5.20
C LYS A 139 7.53 -6.85 -4.46
N PHE A 140 7.41 -8.03 -5.10
CA PHE A 140 6.90 -9.22 -4.43
C PHE A 140 7.76 -9.60 -3.22
N SER A 141 9.08 -9.49 -3.34
CA SER A 141 10.01 -9.77 -2.23
C SER A 141 9.85 -8.75 -1.09
N LEU A 142 9.71 -7.46 -1.40
CA LEU A 142 9.43 -6.41 -0.42
C LEU A 142 8.15 -6.72 0.37
N PHE A 143 7.07 -6.96 -0.36
CA PHE A 143 5.76 -7.31 0.20
C PHE A 143 5.82 -8.60 1.03
N ALA A 144 6.18 -9.73 0.41
CA ALA A 144 6.02 -11.05 1.00
C ALA A 144 7.07 -11.37 2.08
N LEU A 145 8.30 -10.86 1.95
CA LEU A 145 9.38 -11.20 2.88
C LEU A 145 9.61 -10.14 3.95
N VAL A 146 9.29 -8.87 3.72
CA VAL A 146 9.58 -7.79 4.68
C VAL A 146 8.31 -7.24 5.30
N GLU A 147 7.38 -6.73 4.48
CA GLU A 147 6.17 -6.08 5.01
C GLU A 147 5.24 -7.06 5.73
N VAL A 148 5.02 -8.25 5.17
CA VAL A 148 4.24 -9.31 5.85
C VAL A 148 4.93 -9.74 7.16
N ARG A 149 6.26 -9.87 7.18
CA ARG A 149 6.98 -10.18 8.43
C ARG A 149 6.83 -9.06 9.46
N TYR A 150 6.86 -7.82 9.03
CA TYR A 150 6.65 -6.67 9.90
C TYR A 150 5.22 -6.63 10.45
N LEU A 151 4.22 -6.92 9.61
CA LEU A 151 2.82 -7.07 10.03
C LEU A 151 2.66 -8.16 11.09
N LEU A 152 3.30 -9.32 10.91
CA LEU A 152 3.28 -10.41 11.88
C LEU A 152 3.99 -10.06 13.18
N LEU A 153 5.07 -9.27 13.12
CA LEU A 153 5.75 -8.75 14.31
C LEU A 153 4.82 -7.84 15.13
N ILE A 154 4.12 -6.93 14.47
CA ILE A 154 3.13 -6.04 15.09
C ILE A 154 1.99 -6.86 15.69
N TRP A 155 1.42 -7.79 14.92
CA TRP A 155 0.33 -8.66 15.36
C TRP A 155 0.72 -9.50 16.58
N ARG A 156 1.92 -10.09 16.58
CA ARG A 156 2.45 -10.86 17.71
C ARG A 156 2.55 -10.02 18.98
N HIS A 157 3.02 -8.79 18.87
CA HIS A 157 3.15 -7.89 20.01
C HIS A 157 1.78 -7.45 20.56
N GLN A 158 0.82 -7.17 19.68
CA GLN A 158 -0.53 -6.77 20.09
C GLN A 158 -1.33 -7.93 20.72
N ASN A 159 -1.00 -9.18 20.39
CA ASN A 159 -1.73 -10.37 20.86
C ASN A 159 -0.89 -11.27 21.78
N GLN A 160 0.02 -10.68 22.59
CA GLN A 160 0.86 -11.45 23.51
C GLN A 160 0.06 -12.34 24.49
N HIS A 161 -1.14 -11.93 24.91
CA HIS A 161 -2.03 -12.72 25.76
C HIS A 161 -2.34 -14.10 25.17
N MET A 162 -2.61 -14.17 23.86
CA MET A 162 -2.98 -15.41 23.16
C MET A 162 -1.87 -16.47 23.22
N PHE A 163 -0.60 -16.05 23.30
CA PHE A 163 0.52 -16.99 23.43
C PHE A 163 0.52 -17.74 24.77
N SER A 164 -0.20 -17.24 25.78
CA SER A 164 -0.38 -17.95 27.05
C SER A 164 -1.45 -19.05 27.00
N GLU A 165 -2.38 -18.99 26.05
CA GLU A 165 -3.48 -19.96 25.87
C GLU A 165 -3.05 -21.23 25.11
N GLY A 166 -1.86 -21.22 24.50
CA GLY A 166 -1.27 -22.37 23.80
C GLY A 166 -1.14 -22.17 22.30
N TRP A 167 -0.34 -23.04 21.66
CA TRP A 167 0.03 -22.91 20.25
C TRP A 167 -1.14 -23.09 19.27
N GLU A 168 -2.14 -23.89 19.63
CA GLU A 168 -3.31 -24.13 18.77
C GLU A 168 -4.16 -22.87 18.60
N ALA A 169 -4.38 -22.11 19.67
CA ALA A 169 -5.10 -20.83 19.64
C ALA A 169 -4.37 -19.81 18.77
N VAL A 170 -3.05 -19.69 18.94
CA VAL A 170 -2.20 -18.82 18.09
C VAL A 170 -2.31 -19.21 16.62
N ARG A 171 -2.27 -20.50 16.29
CA ARG A 171 -2.35 -20.99 14.92
C ARG A 171 -3.70 -20.67 14.25
N GLN A 172 -4.81 -20.81 14.98
CA GLN A 172 -6.15 -20.51 14.46
C GLN A 172 -6.32 -19.01 14.16
N GLU A 173 -5.91 -18.14 15.09
CA GLU A 173 -5.98 -16.70 14.90
C GLU A 173 -5.04 -16.22 13.78
N LEU A 174 -3.82 -16.76 13.73
CA LEU A 174 -2.88 -16.45 12.67
C LEU A 174 -3.43 -16.85 11.29
N SER A 175 -4.09 -18.00 11.20
CA SER A 175 -4.74 -18.47 9.97
C SER A 175 -5.90 -17.56 9.56
N ARG A 176 -6.65 -17.01 10.52
CA ARG A 176 -7.70 -16.00 10.28
C ARG A 176 -7.12 -14.69 9.74
N VAL A 177 -6.01 -14.21 10.31
CA VAL A 177 -5.30 -13.01 9.82
C VAL A 177 -4.81 -13.19 8.39
N TYR A 178 -4.20 -14.34 8.08
CA TYR A 178 -3.79 -14.65 6.70
C TYR A 178 -4.97 -14.70 5.74
N ALA A 179 -6.07 -15.35 6.13
CA ALA A 179 -7.27 -15.43 5.30
C ALA A 179 -7.87 -14.05 5.03
N GLN A 180 -7.90 -13.15 6.03
CA GLN A 180 -8.33 -11.76 5.86
C GLN A 180 -7.41 -10.99 4.92
N PHE A 181 -6.09 -11.14 5.09
CA PHE A 181 -5.11 -10.47 4.25
C PHE A 181 -5.20 -10.91 2.78
N TYR A 182 -5.18 -12.22 2.51
CA TYR A 182 -5.29 -12.74 1.14
C TYR A 182 -6.68 -12.52 0.54
N GLY A 183 -7.73 -12.54 1.36
CA GLY A 183 -9.08 -12.16 0.94
C GLY A 183 -9.14 -10.69 0.51
N ALA A 184 -8.50 -9.78 1.25
CA ALA A 184 -8.39 -8.37 0.87
C ALA A 184 -7.55 -8.18 -0.40
N LEU A 185 -6.48 -8.95 -0.58
CA LEU A 185 -5.66 -8.94 -1.79
C LEU A 185 -6.48 -9.36 -3.04
N VAL A 186 -7.16 -10.51 -2.98
CA VAL A 186 -7.98 -10.99 -4.11
C VAL A 186 -9.16 -10.05 -4.35
N GLY A 187 -9.86 -9.65 -3.29
CA GLY A 187 -10.99 -8.72 -3.37
C GLY A 187 -10.60 -7.37 -3.95
N GLY A 188 -9.44 -6.84 -3.59
CA GLY A 188 -8.92 -5.59 -4.14
C GLY A 188 -8.49 -5.69 -5.59
N LEU A 189 -7.89 -6.81 -6.03
CA LEU A 189 -7.61 -7.05 -7.45
C LEU A 189 -8.91 -7.08 -8.28
N VAL A 190 -9.95 -7.76 -7.79
CA VAL A 190 -11.28 -7.77 -8.43
C VAL A 190 -11.88 -6.37 -8.46
N LEU A 191 -11.77 -5.62 -7.35
CA LEU A 191 -12.26 -4.24 -7.28
C LEU A 191 -11.56 -3.33 -8.28
N ILE A 192 -10.23 -3.40 -8.41
CA ILE A 192 -9.44 -2.63 -9.39
C ILE A 192 -9.91 -2.95 -10.82
N PHE A 193 -10.19 -4.22 -11.11
CA PHE A 193 -10.67 -4.64 -12.42
C PHE A 193 -12.09 -4.13 -12.73
N VAL A 194 -13.02 -4.29 -11.78
CA VAL A 194 -14.43 -3.88 -11.94
C VAL A 194 -14.59 -2.37 -11.92
N ALA A 195 -13.83 -1.66 -11.10
CA ALA A 195 -13.86 -0.20 -10.99
C ALA A 195 -12.87 0.47 -11.96
N SER A 196 -12.58 -0.17 -13.11
CA SER A 196 -11.64 0.35 -14.11
C SER A 196 -12.05 1.73 -14.66
N ASP A 197 -13.35 2.02 -14.73
CA ASP A 197 -13.90 3.34 -15.10
C ASP A 197 -13.62 4.43 -14.06
N TYR A 198 -13.39 4.05 -12.80
CA TYR A 198 -13.18 4.94 -11.65
C TYR A 198 -11.72 4.89 -11.14
N MET A 199 -10.78 4.47 -11.98
CA MET A 199 -9.39 4.24 -11.57
C MET A 199 -8.69 5.47 -10.99
N ASP A 200 -9.02 6.68 -11.44
CA ASP A 200 -8.48 7.92 -10.86
C ASP A 200 -8.85 8.06 -9.37
N PHE A 201 -10.10 7.73 -9.03
CA PHE A 201 -10.58 7.75 -7.65
C PHE A 201 -9.94 6.63 -6.82
N VAL A 202 -9.86 5.42 -7.38
CA VAL A 202 -9.22 4.27 -6.71
C VAL A 202 -7.73 4.57 -6.45
N ALA A 203 -7.02 5.12 -7.43
CA ALA A 203 -5.61 5.49 -7.32
C ALA A 203 -5.40 6.59 -6.26
N LEU A 204 -6.27 7.60 -6.20
CA LEU A 204 -6.21 8.65 -5.18
C LEU A 204 -6.52 8.10 -3.78
N LEU A 205 -7.50 7.21 -3.65
CA LEU A 205 -7.85 6.56 -2.37
C LEU A 205 -6.69 5.70 -1.86
N MET A 206 -6.02 4.96 -2.75
CA MET A 206 -4.84 4.17 -2.38
C MET A 206 -3.68 5.05 -1.87
N GLN A 207 -3.60 6.31 -2.29
CA GLN A 207 -2.60 7.25 -1.77
C GLN A 207 -2.85 7.67 -0.31
N ALA A 208 -4.01 7.34 0.28
CA ALA A 208 -4.35 7.62 1.68
C ALA A 208 -3.79 6.58 2.68
N TYR A 209 -2.68 5.92 2.36
CA TYR A 209 -2.13 4.79 3.13
C TYR A 209 -1.56 5.16 4.51
N TRP A 210 -1.32 6.44 4.81
CA TRP A 210 -0.91 6.87 6.16
C TRP A 210 -2.10 7.14 7.09
N VAL A 211 -3.32 7.28 6.55
CA VAL A 211 -4.53 7.60 7.33
C VAL A 211 -4.78 6.58 8.45
N PRO A 212 -4.67 5.25 8.24
CA PRO A 212 -4.85 4.29 9.33
C PRO A 212 -3.86 4.47 10.48
N GLN A 213 -2.63 4.91 10.22
CA GLN A 213 -1.64 5.21 11.26
C GLN A 213 -1.98 6.51 12.00
N ILE A 214 -2.32 7.57 11.27
CA ILE A 214 -2.70 8.87 11.87
C ILE A 214 -3.87 8.68 12.84
N ILE A 215 -4.89 7.91 12.45
CA ILE A 215 -6.04 7.58 13.30
C ILE A 215 -5.61 6.74 14.50
N TYR A 216 -4.73 5.76 14.31
CA TYR A 216 -4.22 4.93 15.39
C TYR A 216 -3.47 5.76 16.43
N ASP A 217 -2.62 6.70 15.99
CA ASP A 217 -1.87 7.60 16.87
C ASP A 217 -2.79 8.54 17.68
N VAL A 218 -3.86 9.06 17.07
CA VAL A 218 -4.87 9.87 17.78
C VAL A 218 -5.53 9.06 18.90
N ARG A 219 -5.95 7.82 18.58
CA ARG A 219 -6.67 6.94 19.51
C ARG A 219 -5.77 6.54 20.68
N GLN A 220 -4.58 6.02 20.39
CA GLN A 220 -3.66 5.53 21.42
C GLN A 220 -2.93 6.65 22.16
N GLY A 221 -2.88 7.87 21.60
CA GLY A 221 -2.06 8.94 22.18
C GLY A 221 -0.56 8.70 22.02
N SER A 222 -0.14 7.85 21.08
CA SER A 222 1.26 7.54 20.81
C SER A 222 1.99 8.67 20.07
N LYS A 223 3.24 8.92 20.47
CA LYS A 223 4.20 9.77 19.74
C LYS A 223 5.30 8.90 19.14
N ASN A 224 5.87 9.37 18.03
CA ASN A 224 7.06 8.80 17.40
C ASN A 224 6.91 7.33 16.96
N SER A 225 5.73 6.95 16.46
CA SER A 225 5.46 5.58 15.99
C SER A 225 6.36 5.17 14.83
N PHE A 226 6.68 6.10 13.92
CA PHE A 226 7.65 5.91 12.85
C PHE A 226 8.80 6.93 12.91
N THR A 227 10.00 6.52 12.49
CA THR A 227 11.10 7.48 12.33
C THR A 227 10.81 8.46 11.21
N ARG A 228 11.28 9.71 11.34
CA ARG A 228 11.09 10.75 10.31
C ARG A 228 11.71 10.36 8.97
N SER A 229 12.87 9.70 9.01
CA SER A 229 13.55 9.18 7.82
C SER A 229 12.67 8.17 7.08
N PHE A 230 12.03 7.24 7.81
CA PHE A 230 11.10 6.28 7.22
C PHE A 230 9.90 6.96 6.56
N ILE A 231 9.23 7.89 7.26
CA ILE A 231 8.06 8.61 6.74
C ILE A 231 8.42 9.35 5.44
N LEU A 232 9.52 10.11 5.45
CA LEU A 232 9.96 10.90 4.29
C LEU A 232 10.42 10.00 3.13
N SER A 233 11.14 8.91 3.40
CA SER A 233 11.62 8.00 2.37
C SER A 233 10.46 7.28 1.65
N ILE A 234 9.50 6.73 2.40
CA ILE A 234 8.32 6.07 1.84
C ILE A 234 7.44 7.07 1.08
N ALA A 235 7.21 8.27 1.63
CA ALA A 235 6.44 9.32 0.95
C ALA A 235 7.09 9.75 -0.37
N THR A 236 8.41 9.93 -0.38
CA THR A 236 9.16 10.36 -1.57
C THR A 236 9.16 9.28 -2.65
N THR A 237 9.49 8.04 -2.29
CA THR A 237 9.54 6.92 -3.25
C THR A 237 8.18 6.63 -3.88
N ARG A 238 7.10 6.62 -3.10
CA ARG A 238 5.74 6.40 -3.62
C ARG A 238 5.25 7.57 -4.46
N SER A 239 5.58 8.81 -4.09
CA SER A 239 5.23 9.99 -4.91
C SER A 239 5.94 9.94 -6.26
N LEU A 240 7.23 9.59 -6.30
CA LEU A 240 7.97 9.45 -7.56
C LEU A 240 7.39 8.37 -8.46
N GLN A 241 7.02 7.22 -7.89
CA GLN A 241 6.34 6.15 -8.62
C GLN A 241 5.00 6.63 -9.22
N PHE A 242 4.16 7.28 -8.41
CA PHE A 242 2.85 7.78 -8.85
C PHE A 242 2.99 8.83 -9.96
N LEU A 243 3.91 9.79 -9.79
CA LEU A 243 4.18 10.84 -10.77
C LEU A 243 4.68 10.29 -12.10
N TYR A 244 5.49 9.24 -12.08
CA TYR A 244 5.92 8.58 -13.31
C TYR A 244 4.73 7.95 -14.05
N LEU A 245 3.88 7.21 -13.33
CA LEU A 245 2.77 6.45 -13.93
C LEU A 245 1.64 7.33 -14.46
N TRP A 246 1.22 8.35 -13.70
CA TRP A 246 0.08 9.21 -14.08
C TRP A 246 0.47 10.60 -14.59
N GLY A 247 1.70 11.06 -14.36
CA GLY A 247 2.13 12.42 -14.70
C GLY A 247 2.98 12.54 -15.95
N CYS A 248 3.70 11.48 -16.35
CA CYS A 248 4.65 11.55 -17.46
C CYS A 248 3.96 11.33 -18.81
N PRO A 249 3.86 12.35 -19.71
CA PRO A 249 3.21 12.19 -21.01
C PRO A 249 4.01 11.33 -21.99
N ALA A 250 5.33 11.21 -21.79
CA ALA A 250 6.24 10.40 -22.59
C ALA A 250 6.61 9.07 -21.91
N GLY A 251 5.75 8.60 -20.98
CA GLY A 251 5.93 7.35 -20.25
C GLY A 251 5.86 6.10 -21.14
N ILE A 252 6.02 4.95 -20.50
CA ILE A 252 5.92 3.65 -21.17
C ILE A 252 4.47 3.21 -21.42
N PHE A 253 3.52 3.73 -20.65
CA PHE A 253 2.09 3.42 -20.72
C PHE A 253 1.32 4.47 -21.54
N ASP A 254 1.81 4.75 -22.75
CA ASP A 254 1.21 5.73 -23.67
C ASP A 254 0.12 5.14 -24.58
N GLY A 255 -0.06 3.81 -24.56
CA GLY A 255 -1.02 3.09 -25.39
C GLY A 255 -0.45 2.62 -26.74
N GLU A 256 0.85 2.85 -27.02
CA GLU A 256 1.44 2.35 -28.27
C GLU A 256 1.63 0.83 -28.25
N ILE A 257 2.09 0.30 -27.12
CA ILE A 257 2.44 -1.13 -26.93
C ILE A 257 1.91 -1.62 -25.61
N TYR A 258 2.17 -0.86 -24.56
CA TYR A 258 1.61 -1.12 -23.23
C TYR A 258 0.29 -0.38 -23.07
N PRO A 259 -0.68 -0.98 -22.36
CA PRO A 259 -1.98 -0.37 -22.18
C PRO A 259 -1.83 0.98 -21.48
N LYS A 260 -2.53 1.97 -22.02
CA LYS A 260 -2.61 3.29 -21.42
C LYS A 260 -3.39 3.21 -20.11
N LEU A 261 -2.83 3.76 -19.03
CA LEU A 261 -3.56 3.86 -17.76
C LEU A 261 -4.79 4.77 -17.95
N PRO A 262 -5.97 4.39 -17.43
CA PRO A 262 -7.15 5.25 -17.47
C PRO A 262 -6.84 6.61 -16.84
N GLY A 263 -7.27 7.70 -17.48
CA GLY A 263 -7.05 9.06 -17.00
C GLY A 263 -5.63 9.62 -17.20
N ALA A 264 -4.62 8.82 -17.54
CA ALA A 264 -3.25 9.31 -17.73
C ALA A 264 -3.01 9.96 -19.11
N PRO A 265 -2.11 10.95 -19.25
CA PRO A 265 -1.52 11.73 -18.17
C PRO A 265 -2.53 12.74 -17.59
N SER A 266 -2.55 12.90 -16.26
CA SER A 266 -3.44 13.84 -15.57
C SER A 266 -2.70 14.66 -14.52
N LEU A 267 -2.49 15.95 -14.82
CA LEU A 267 -1.85 16.87 -13.89
C LEU A 267 -2.71 17.14 -12.64
N THR A 268 -4.04 17.14 -12.79
CA THR A 268 -4.98 17.36 -11.68
C THR A 268 -4.90 16.22 -10.67
N LEU A 269 -4.87 14.96 -11.15
CA LEU A 269 -4.73 13.79 -10.30
C LEU A 269 -3.37 13.78 -9.59
N CYS A 270 -2.28 14.07 -10.31
CA CYS A 270 -0.95 14.18 -9.71
C CYS A 270 -0.88 15.28 -8.65
N GLY A 271 -1.46 16.45 -8.92
CA GLY A 271 -1.56 17.53 -7.95
C GLY A 271 -2.37 17.14 -6.71
N ALA A 272 -3.50 16.47 -6.89
CA ALA A 272 -4.33 15.95 -5.80
C ALA A 272 -3.58 14.90 -4.96
N ALA A 273 -2.90 13.95 -5.59
CA ALA A 273 -2.10 12.93 -4.90
C ALA A 273 -0.93 13.53 -4.13
N MET A 274 -0.20 14.49 -4.72
CA MET A 274 0.90 15.18 -4.04
C MET A 274 0.42 16.02 -2.86
N THR A 275 -0.67 16.77 -3.02
CA THR A 275 -1.24 17.57 -1.93
C THR A 275 -1.73 16.69 -0.78
N LEU A 276 -2.42 15.59 -1.09
CA LEU A 276 -2.83 14.58 -0.11
C LEU A 276 -1.61 13.96 0.61
N GLN A 277 -0.54 13.67 -0.12
CA GLN A 277 0.68 13.10 0.48
C GLN A 277 1.39 14.09 1.40
N LEU A 278 1.53 15.34 0.96
CA LEU A 278 2.13 16.40 1.77
C LEU A 278 1.30 16.66 3.03
N LEU A 279 -0.03 16.66 2.93
CA LEU A 279 -0.92 16.80 4.07
C LEU A 279 -0.75 15.65 5.07
N GLN A 280 -0.75 14.40 4.61
CA GLN A 280 -0.54 13.22 5.47
C GLN A 280 0.81 13.28 6.20
N VAL A 281 1.91 13.58 5.48
CA VAL A 281 3.25 13.68 6.07
C VAL A 281 3.33 14.85 7.06
N ALA A 282 2.76 16.00 6.71
CA ALA A 282 2.71 17.17 7.60
C ALA A 282 1.93 16.84 8.89
N LEU A 283 0.79 16.14 8.78
CA LEU A 283 0.02 15.68 9.93
C LEU A 283 0.84 14.74 10.81
N MET A 284 1.49 13.72 10.26
CA MET A 284 2.34 12.80 11.05
C MET A 284 3.50 13.52 11.75
N ILE A 285 4.20 14.43 11.05
CA ILE A 285 5.27 15.23 11.66
C ILE A 285 4.72 16.17 12.73
N SER A 286 3.54 16.75 12.52
CA SER A 286 2.88 17.60 13.51
C SER A 286 2.51 16.82 14.78
N GLN A 287 2.00 15.58 14.63
CA GLN A 287 1.67 14.68 15.75
C GLN A 287 2.92 14.38 16.61
N GLN A 288 4.09 14.26 15.98
CA GLN A 288 5.35 14.07 16.70
C GLN A 288 5.80 15.31 17.49
N ARG A 289 5.54 16.52 16.98
CA ARG A 289 6.02 17.77 17.61
C ARG A 289 5.04 18.31 18.65
N LEU A 290 3.77 18.43 18.29
CA LEU A 290 2.74 19.10 19.08
C LEU A 290 1.91 18.14 19.93
N GLY A 291 2.02 16.84 19.67
CA GLY A 291 1.21 15.80 20.31
C GLY A 291 0.20 15.17 19.37
N PRO A 292 -0.17 13.90 19.57
CA PRO A 292 -1.01 13.17 18.61
C PRO A 292 -2.44 13.73 18.48
N ARG A 293 -2.90 14.48 19.48
CA ARG A 293 -4.29 14.96 19.63
C ARG A 293 -4.43 16.48 19.44
N TRP A 294 -3.37 17.19 19.04
CA TRP A 294 -3.34 18.66 19.05
C TRP A 294 -4.38 19.32 18.11
N PHE A 295 -4.79 18.63 17.05
CA PHE A 295 -5.72 19.13 16.02
C PHE A 295 -7.13 18.53 16.13
N VAL A 296 -7.39 17.65 17.11
CA VAL A 296 -8.66 16.94 17.24
C VAL A 296 -9.51 17.59 18.34
N PRO A 297 -10.76 18.01 18.04
CA PRO A 297 -11.63 18.59 19.05
C PRO A 297 -12.07 17.54 20.08
N TRP A 298 -12.20 17.95 21.35
CA TRP A 298 -12.53 17.10 22.50
C TRP A 298 -13.64 16.05 22.29
N PRO A 299 -14.74 16.31 21.55
CA PRO A 299 -15.81 15.32 21.34
C PRO A 299 -15.41 14.08 20.52
N CYS A 300 -14.36 14.18 19.71
CA CYS A 300 -13.90 13.09 18.83
C CYS A 300 -12.82 12.20 19.48
N LEU A 301 -12.33 12.57 20.67
CA LEU A 301 -11.35 11.76 21.38
C LEU A 301 -12.04 10.59 22.10
N PRO A 302 -11.45 9.38 22.08
CA PRO A 302 -11.89 8.34 22.99
C PRO A 302 -11.75 8.84 24.42
N HIS A 303 -12.71 8.51 25.28
CA HIS A 303 -12.67 8.89 26.69
C HIS A 303 -11.44 8.23 27.34
N VAL A 304 -10.34 8.97 27.44
CA VAL A 304 -9.13 8.51 28.12
C VAL A 304 -9.46 8.42 29.60
N TYR A 305 -9.30 7.23 30.16
CA TYR A 305 -9.53 7.04 31.57
C TYR A 305 -8.48 7.84 32.34
N ASN A 306 -8.93 8.79 33.16
CA ASN A 306 -8.02 9.57 33.98
C ASN A 306 -7.53 8.71 35.14
N TYR A 307 -6.33 8.14 34.99
CA TYR A 307 -5.65 7.37 36.04
C TYR A 307 -5.34 8.18 37.30
N ARG A 308 -5.23 9.51 37.16
CA ARG A 308 -5.09 10.46 38.28
C ARG A 308 -6.44 10.92 38.83
N GLY A 309 -7.56 10.37 38.34
CA GLY A 309 -8.91 10.64 38.80
C GLY A 309 -9.10 10.17 40.25
N SER A 310 -8.94 11.09 41.19
CA SER A 310 -9.08 10.85 42.62
C SER A 310 -10.46 10.29 42.97
N ARG A 311 -10.50 9.01 43.36
CA ARG A 311 -11.49 8.50 44.33
C ARG A 311 -10.82 8.38 45.69
N GLY A 312 -10.44 9.51 46.28
CA GLY A 312 -9.95 9.60 47.66
C GLY A 312 -8.49 9.19 47.87
N GLN A 313 -7.94 9.59 49.02
CA GLN A 313 -6.60 9.19 49.46
C GLN A 313 -6.46 7.66 49.46
N ALA A 314 -5.26 7.16 49.12
CA ALA A 314 -4.91 5.77 49.33
C ALA A 314 -5.15 5.42 50.82
N PRO A 315 -5.80 4.29 51.16
CA PRO A 315 -5.88 3.87 52.55
C PRO A 315 -4.46 3.78 53.12
N ALA A 316 -4.29 4.19 54.37
CA ALA A 316 -2.99 4.14 55.05
C ALA A 316 -2.42 2.71 54.97
N GLY A 317 -1.20 2.56 54.47
CA GLY A 317 -0.54 1.26 54.25
C GLY A 317 -0.87 0.57 52.92
N ALA A 318 -1.40 1.28 51.91
CA ALA A 318 -1.55 0.71 50.57
C ALA A 318 -0.17 0.47 49.94
N GLU A 319 0.17 -0.78 49.63
CA GLU A 319 1.43 -1.16 48.99
C GLU A 319 1.28 -1.35 47.47
N CYS A 320 2.28 -0.91 46.71
CA CYS A 320 2.35 -1.14 45.28
C CYS A 320 2.92 -2.53 45.00
N VAL A 321 2.14 -3.45 44.41
CA VAL A 321 2.58 -4.83 44.12
C VAL A 321 3.71 -4.94 43.07
N ILE A 322 4.07 -3.84 42.40
CA ILE A 322 5.15 -3.81 41.41
C ILE A 322 6.50 -3.61 42.10
N CYS A 323 6.61 -2.62 43.00
CA CYS A 323 7.86 -2.29 43.70
C CYS A 323 7.88 -2.70 45.18
N MET A 324 6.76 -3.19 45.70
CA MET A 324 6.55 -3.57 47.11
C MET A 324 6.79 -2.43 48.11
N LEU A 325 6.55 -1.18 47.70
CA LEU A 325 6.68 0.01 48.55
C LEU A 325 5.32 0.66 48.81
N GLU A 326 5.20 1.39 49.91
CA GLU A 326 3.99 2.14 50.25
C GLU A 326 3.66 3.24 49.21
N ILE A 327 2.39 3.32 48.86
CA ILE A 327 1.82 4.30 47.96
C ILE A 327 1.51 5.56 48.77
N GLY A 328 2.32 6.61 48.60
CA GLY A 328 2.08 7.92 49.22
C GLY A 328 3.08 8.34 50.30
N ALA A 329 4.10 7.53 50.60
CA ALA A 329 5.11 7.87 51.60
C ALA A 329 6.06 9.00 51.13
N GLU A 330 6.45 9.05 49.84
CA GLU A 330 7.44 10.02 49.33
C GLU A 330 7.12 10.66 47.94
N ASP A 331 6.32 10.04 47.07
CA ASP A 331 6.24 10.43 45.64
C ASP A 331 4.93 11.11 45.15
N GLY A 332 3.94 11.33 46.02
CA GLY A 332 2.75 12.15 45.72
C GLY A 332 1.86 11.78 44.51
N THR A 333 2.20 10.74 43.73
CA THR A 333 1.58 10.40 42.45
C THR A 333 1.08 8.94 42.45
N SER A 334 -0.07 8.73 43.10
CA SER A 334 -0.80 7.46 43.03
C SER A 334 -1.74 7.46 41.83
N VAL A 335 -1.74 6.39 41.06
CA VAL A 335 -2.70 6.17 39.97
C VAL A 335 -3.66 5.04 40.33
N THR A 336 -4.92 5.19 39.94
CA THR A 336 -5.97 4.17 40.11
C THR A 336 -6.38 3.65 38.75
N THR A 337 -6.43 2.34 38.56
CA THR A 337 -6.89 1.69 37.32
C THR A 337 -8.44 1.66 37.25
N PRO A 338 -9.06 1.40 36.08
CA PRO A 338 -10.53 1.22 35.97
C PRO A 338 -11.08 0.04 36.78
N CYS A 339 -10.22 -0.89 37.16
CA CYS A 339 -10.54 -2.01 38.04
C CYS A 339 -10.27 -1.71 39.52
N GLU A 340 -10.05 -0.43 39.86
CA GLU A 340 -9.88 0.13 41.20
C GLU A 340 -8.60 -0.28 41.95
N HIS A 341 -7.65 -0.94 41.29
CA HIS A 341 -6.32 -1.19 41.85
C HIS A 341 -5.40 0.04 41.74
N ARG A 342 -4.56 0.25 42.76
CA ARG A 342 -3.67 1.42 42.90
C ARG A 342 -2.20 1.06 42.81
N PHE A 343 -1.42 1.95 42.19
CA PHE A 343 0.02 1.79 41.97
C PHE A 343 0.71 3.17 42.00
N HIS A 344 2.04 3.20 42.10
CA HIS A 344 2.80 4.40 41.74
C HIS A 344 2.67 4.67 40.24
N GLU A 345 2.57 5.94 39.86
CA GLU A 345 2.48 6.34 38.45
C GLU A 345 3.61 5.77 37.61
N ALA A 346 4.86 5.99 38.03
CA ALA A 346 6.04 5.49 37.33
C ALA A 346 6.10 3.95 37.24
N CYS A 347 5.58 3.24 38.23
CA CYS A 347 5.54 1.78 38.21
C CYS A 347 4.51 1.26 37.20
N LEU A 348 3.30 1.84 37.20
CA LEU A 348 2.25 1.42 36.27
C LEU A 348 2.58 1.83 34.83
N GLU A 349 3.18 3.00 34.61
CA GLU A 349 3.65 3.44 33.30
C GLU A 349 4.67 2.45 32.71
N ARG A 350 5.75 2.13 33.47
CA ARG A 350 6.74 1.12 33.05
C ARG A 350 6.15 -0.27 32.85
N TRP A 351 5.14 -0.64 33.63
CA TRP A 351 4.45 -1.92 33.45
C TRP A 351 3.64 -1.94 32.16
N MET A 352 2.94 -0.85 31.85
CA MET A 352 2.12 -0.72 30.63
C MET A 352 2.97 -0.67 29.35
N ASP A 353 4.24 -0.25 29.44
CA ASP A 353 5.21 -0.42 28.35
C ASP A 353 5.50 -1.90 28.01
N VAL A 354 5.27 -2.81 28.95
CA VAL A 354 5.49 -4.26 28.78
C VAL A 354 4.18 -5.01 28.53
N LYS A 355 3.14 -4.74 29.34
CA LYS A 355 1.83 -5.38 29.26
C LYS A 355 0.69 -4.42 29.59
N MET A 356 -0.29 -4.33 28.70
CA MET A 356 -1.51 -3.53 28.84
C MET A 356 -2.59 -4.23 29.71
N GLU A 357 -2.18 -4.80 30.84
CA GLU A 357 -3.05 -5.54 31.77
C GLU A 357 -2.76 -5.13 33.22
N CYS A 358 -3.79 -5.13 34.06
CA CYS A 358 -3.63 -4.81 35.49
C CYS A 358 -2.73 -5.85 36.19
N PRO A 359 -1.65 -5.45 36.90
CA PRO A 359 -0.78 -6.38 37.63
C PRO A 359 -1.51 -7.25 38.66
N THR A 360 -2.59 -6.72 39.25
CA THR A 360 -3.34 -7.41 40.31
C THR A 360 -4.40 -8.37 39.77
N CYS A 361 -5.21 -7.93 38.79
CA CYS A 361 -6.38 -8.70 38.33
C CYS A 361 -6.36 -9.10 36.84
N ARG A 362 -5.31 -8.73 36.11
CA ARG A 362 -5.10 -9.03 34.68
C ARG A 362 -6.19 -8.52 33.71
N ARG A 363 -7.09 -7.65 34.17
CA ARG A 363 -8.03 -6.97 33.25
C ARG A 363 -7.26 -6.06 32.30
N PRO A 364 -7.67 -5.98 31.01
CA PRO A 364 -7.05 -5.09 30.05
C PRO A 364 -7.21 -3.64 30.50
N LEU A 365 -6.13 -2.87 30.41
CA LEU A 365 -6.09 -1.46 30.81
C LEU A 365 -6.20 -0.54 29.59
N PRO A 366 -6.97 0.56 29.65
CA PRO A 366 -6.93 1.59 28.62
C PRO A 366 -5.55 2.26 28.59
N PRO A 367 -5.09 2.81 27.46
CA PRO A 367 -3.83 3.56 27.40
C PRO A 367 -3.84 4.75 28.38
N MET A 368 -2.68 4.99 29.01
CA MET A 368 -2.44 6.09 29.96
C MET A 368 -2.33 7.45 29.28
#